data_AF-A0A447NUC0-F1
#
_entry.id   AF-A0A447NUC0-F1
#
_cell.length_a   1.000
_cell.length_b   1.000
_cell.length_c   1.000
_cell.angle_alpha   90.00
_cell.angle_beta   90.00
_cell.angle_gamma   90.00
#
_symmetry.space_group_name_H-M   'P 1'
#
loop_
_entity.id
_entity.type
_entity.pdbx_description
1 polymer ?
#
loop_
_entity_poly.entity_id
_entity_poly.type
_entity_poly.pdbx_seq_one_letter_code
_entity_poly.pdbx_strand_id
1 'polypeptide(L)'
;MDGQHYQAGDAHERFSIQSISKVLSLVVAMRHYSEEEIWQRVGKDPSGSPFNSLVQLEMEQGIPRNPFINAGALVVCDMLQGRLSAPRQRMLEVVRALCGVSDITYDAMVARSEFEHSARNAAIAWLMKSFGNFHHDVPTVLQNYFHYCALKMSCMELARTFVFLANQGEAFHLDEPVVTPMQARQINALMATSGMYQNAGEFAWRVGLPAKSGVGGGIVAIVPHEMAIAVWSPELDPAGNSLAGIAALEQLTQTLGRSVY
;
A
#
# COMPACT_ATOMS: atom_id res chain seq x y z
N MET A 1 -8.51 18.22 2.53
CA MET A 1 -8.30 18.41 1.07
C MET A 1 -7.84 19.83 0.72
N ASP A 2 -7.91 20.78 1.65
CA ASP A 2 -7.59 22.21 1.52
C ASP A 2 -6.17 22.57 2.03
N GLY A 3 -5.31 21.57 2.19
CA GLY A 3 -3.96 21.74 2.74
C GLY A 3 -3.88 21.91 4.26
N GLN A 4 -5.01 21.87 4.99
CA GLN A 4 -4.97 21.87 6.45
C GLN A 4 -4.49 20.52 6.99
N HIS A 5 -3.74 20.58 8.08
CA HIS A 5 -3.21 19.41 8.78
C HIS A 5 -3.47 19.50 10.28
N TYR A 6 -3.86 18.37 10.87
CA TYR A 6 -4.07 18.19 12.29
C TYR A 6 -3.23 17.00 12.76
N GLN A 7 -2.59 17.11 13.92
CA GLN A 7 -1.66 16.12 14.43
C GLN A 7 -1.71 16.00 15.96
N ALA A 8 -1.32 14.84 16.46
CA ALA A 8 -1.10 14.57 17.88
C ALA A 8 -0.03 13.48 18.05
N GLY A 9 0.60 13.42 19.22
CA GLY A 9 1.66 12.45 19.52
C GLY A 9 2.88 12.59 18.63
N ASP A 10 3.58 11.48 18.38
CA ASP A 10 4.82 11.41 17.62
C ASP A 10 4.61 11.45 16.09
N ALA A 11 3.69 12.30 15.62
CA ALA A 11 3.24 12.34 14.22
C ALA A 11 4.35 12.69 13.18
N HIS A 12 5.50 13.18 13.65
CA HIS A 12 6.67 13.52 12.83
C HIS A 12 7.73 12.41 12.82
N GLU A 13 7.60 11.39 13.64
CA GLU A 13 8.55 10.28 13.65
C GLU A 13 8.44 9.47 12.36
N ARG A 14 9.55 9.36 11.64
CA ARG A 14 9.60 8.59 10.38
C ARG A 14 9.85 7.12 10.68
N PHE A 15 9.00 6.27 10.12
CA PHE A 15 9.10 4.82 10.21
C PHE A 15 9.05 4.18 8.82
N SER A 16 9.41 2.89 8.73
CA SER A 16 9.26 2.11 7.50
C SER A 16 7.78 1.88 7.20
N ILE A 17 7.27 2.40 6.07
CA ILE A 17 5.83 2.32 5.75
C ILE A 17 5.37 0.90 5.39
N GLN A 18 6.32 0.00 5.13
CA GLN A 18 6.07 -1.42 4.88
C GLN A 18 4.99 -1.62 3.82
N SER A 19 3.96 -2.44 4.08
CA SER A 19 2.92 -2.77 3.10
C SER A 19 2.01 -1.59 2.70
N ILE A 20 2.10 -0.41 3.34
CA ILE A 20 1.45 0.80 2.83
C ILE A 20 1.99 1.16 1.43
N SER A 21 3.27 0.86 1.18
CA SER A 21 3.92 1.07 -0.12
C SER A 21 3.25 0.33 -1.28
N LYS A 22 2.47 -0.73 -1.01
CA LYS A 22 1.74 -1.49 -2.04
C LYS A 22 0.69 -0.64 -2.75
N VAL A 23 0.06 0.29 -2.02
CA VAL A 23 -0.88 1.25 -2.60
C VAL A 23 -0.15 2.16 -3.58
N LEU A 24 1.02 2.67 -3.19
CA LEU A 24 1.86 3.52 -4.04
C LEU A 24 2.37 2.76 -5.27
N SER A 25 2.82 1.51 -5.13
CA SER A 25 3.24 0.72 -6.30
C SER A 25 2.09 0.46 -7.27
N LEU A 26 0.88 0.23 -6.77
CA LEU A 26 -0.30 0.08 -7.62
C LEU A 26 -0.62 1.40 -8.35
N VAL A 27 -0.56 2.53 -7.66
CA VAL A 27 -0.74 3.86 -8.25
C VAL A 27 0.28 4.10 -9.37
N VAL A 28 1.56 3.80 -9.14
CA VAL A 28 2.58 3.94 -10.19
C VAL A 28 2.27 3.00 -11.36
N ALA A 29 1.88 1.75 -11.11
CA ALA A 29 1.52 0.83 -12.19
C ALA A 29 0.32 1.33 -13.01
N MET A 30 -0.74 1.83 -12.36
CA MET A 30 -1.93 2.42 -12.99
C MET A 30 -1.65 3.64 -13.87
N ARG A 31 -0.53 4.34 -13.64
CA ARG A 31 -0.09 5.46 -14.48
C ARG A 31 0.71 5.02 -15.70
N HIS A 32 1.19 3.78 -15.73
CA HIS A 32 2.14 3.28 -16.71
C HIS A 32 1.62 2.11 -17.54
N TYR A 33 0.48 1.54 -17.15
CA TYR A 33 -0.15 0.39 -17.78
C TYR A 33 -1.63 0.63 -17.97
N SER A 34 -2.19 0.03 -19.01
CA SER A 34 -3.64 -0.07 -19.18
C SER A 34 -4.27 -0.93 -18.08
N GLU A 35 -5.56 -0.77 -17.84
CA GLU A 35 -6.29 -1.62 -16.88
C GLU A 35 -6.18 -3.11 -17.26
N GLU A 36 -6.25 -3.44 -18.54
CA GLU A 36 -6.15 -4.82 -19.02
C GLU A 36 -4.80 -5.46 -18.65
N GLU A 37 -3.69 -4.75 -18.89
CA GLU A 37 -2.34 -5.25 -18.58
C GLU A 37 -2.14 -5.53 -17.07
N ILE A 38 -2.77 -4.73 -16.20
CA ILE A 38 -2.68 -4.93 -14.74
C ILE A 38 -3.56 -6.10 -14.32
N TRP A 39 -4.84 -6.06 -14.70
CA TRP A 39 -5.84 -6.95 -14.12
C TRP A 39 -5.84 -8.36 -14.71
N GLN A 40 -5.14 -8.59 -15.82
CA GLN A 40 -4.83 -9.95 -16.28
C GLN A 40 -3.78 -10.64 -15.40
N ARG A 41 -2.92 -9.87 -14.72
CA ARG A 41 -1.80 -10.41 -13.93
C ARG A 41 -2.09 -10.47 -12.43
N VAL A 42 -3.03 -9.66 -11.93
CA VAL A 42 -3.45 -9.65 -10.52
C VAL A 42 -4.94 -9.37 -10.44
N GLY A 43 -5.65 -10.10 -9.58
CA GLY A 43 -7.09 -9.94 -9.38
C GLY A 43 -7.47 -8.70 -8.55
N LYS A 44 -8.74 -8.67 -8.15
CA LYS A 44 -9.36 -7.59 -7.35
C LYS A 44 -10.08 -8.09 -6.09
N ASP A 45 -10.01 -9.40 -5.83
CA ASP A 45 -10.83 -10.04 -4.82
C ASP A 45 -10.12 -10.08 -3.47
N PRO A 46 -10.86 -10.00 -2.35
CA PRO A 46 -10.29 -10.29 -1.04
C PRO A 46 -9.79 -11.75 -0.98
N SER A 47 -8.73 -11.98 -0.18
CA SER A 47 -8.25 -13.32 0.13
C SER A 47 -8.77 -13.75 1.50
N GLY A 48 -9.58 -14.80 1.56
CA GLY A 48 -10.00 -15.43 2.83
C GLY A 48 -8.86 -16.20 3.53
N SER A 49 -7.82 -16.56 2.78
CA SER A 49 -6.61 -17.20 3.30
C SER A 49 -5.61 -16.16 3.83
N PRO A 50 -4.63 -16.56 4.68
CA PRO A 50 -3.52 -15.68 5.03
C PRO A 50 -2.83 -15.12 3.78
N PHE A 51 -2.37 -13.87 3.86
CA PHE A 51 -1.76 -13.13 2.73
C PHE A 51 -0.52 -13.77 2.08
N ASN A 52 -0.04 -14.89 2.66
CA ASN A 52 1.12 -15.67 2.25
C ASN A 52 0.77 -17.10 1.79
N SER A 53 -0.50 -17.41 1.51
CA SER A 53 -0.93 -18.76 1.13
C SER A 53 -0.40 -19.16 -0.26
N LEU A 54 0.62 -20.02 -0.30
CA LEU A 54 1.13 -20.62 -1.54
C LEU A 54 0.09 -21.56 -2.18
N VAL A 55 -0.70 -22.26 -1.38
CA VAL A 55 -1.72 -23.21 -1.85
C VAL A 55 -2.77 -22.48 -2.70
N GLN A 56 -3.25 -21.34 -2.23
CA GLN A 56 -4.22 -20.55 -3.00
C GLN A 56 -3.62 -20.06 -4.31
N LEU A 57 -2.37 -19.60 -4.28
CA LEU A 57 -1.67 -19.11 -5.46
C LEU A 57 -1.45 -20.22 -6.50
N GLU A 58 -1.18 -21.44 -6.05
CA GLU A 58 -1.06 -22.62 -6.92
C GLU A 58 -2.42 -22.99 -7.56
N MET A 59 -3.50 -23.00 -6.77
CA MET A 59 -4.85 -23.24 -7.30
C MET A 59 -5.27 -22.20 -8.35
N GLU A 60 -4.87 -20.94 -8.15
CA GLU A 60 -5.14 -19.82 -9.05
C GLU A 60 -4.10 -19.69 -10.19
N GLN A 61 -3.29 -20.74 -10.43
CA GLN A 61 -2.32 -20.80 -11.53
C GLN A 61 -1.37 -19.58 -11.54
N GLY A 62 -0.90 -19.18 -10.37
CA GLY A 62 0.04 -18.07 -10.20
C GLY A 62 -0.56 -16.68 -10.38
N ILE A 63 -1.89 -16.53 -10.49
CA ILE A 63 -2.56 -15.23 -10.52
C ILE A 63 -2.99 -14.85 -9.09
N PRO A 64 -2.34 -13.88 -8.43
CA PRO A 64 -2.71 -13.48 -7.09
C PRO A 64 -4.05 -12.74 -7.04
N ARG A 65 -4.81 -12.93 -5.95
CA ARG A 65 -6.15 -12.37 -5.76
C ARG A 65 -6.28 -10.85 -5.81
N ASN A 66 -5.31 -10.12 -5.28
CA ASN A 66 -5.34 -8.66 -5.20
C ASN A 66 -3.93 -8.09 -5.02
N PRO A 67 -3.70 -6.80 -5.33
CA PRO A 67 -2.37 -6.19 -5.25
C PRO A 67 -1.86 -5.93 -3.82
N PHE A 68 -2.68 -6.14 -2.77
CA PHE A 68 -2.32 -5.79 -1.38
C PHE A 68 -1.80 -6.97 -0.55
N ILE A 69 -2.00 -8.21 -1.01
CA ILE A 69 -1.24 -9.37 -0.55
C ILE A 69 0.17 -9.39 -1.15
N ASN A 70 1.09 -10.15 -0.55
CA ASN A 70 2.50 -10.14 -0.98
C ASN A 70 2.66 -10.59 -2.44
N ALA A 71 1.96 -11.66 -2.84
CA ALA A 71 2.02 -12.17 -4.21
C ALA A 71 1.59 -11.11 -5.25
N GLY A 72 0.47 -10.42 -5.02
CA GLY A 72 0.01 -9.36 -5.92
C GLY A 72 0.95 -8.17 -5.96
N ALA A 73 1.48 -7.74 -4.83
CA ALA A 73 2.46 -6.65 -4.79
C ALA A 73 3.76 -7.00 -5.51
N LEU A 74 4.20 -8.27 -5.46
CA LEU A 74 5.36 -8.75 -6.20
C LEU A 74 5.11 -8.76 -7.71
N VAL A 75 3.90 -9.14 -8.16
CA VAL A 75 3.51 -8.99 -9.58
C VAL A 75 3.54 -7.53 -10.01
N VAL A 76 2.99 -6.61 -9.20
CA VAL A 76 3.04 -5.18 -9.48
C VAL A 76 4.50 -4.69 -9.56
N CYS A 77 5.38 -5.15 -8.67
CA CYS A 77 6.82 -4.82 -8.74
C CYS A 77 7.50 -5.40 -9.98
N ASP A 78 7.15 -6.62 -10.40
CA ASP A 78 7.63 -7.24 -11.64
C ASP A 78 7.18 -6.46 -12.88
N MET A 79 5.93 -5.97 -12.90
CA MET A 79 5.47 -5.06 -13.95
C MET A 79 6.32 -3.79 -13.98
N LEU A 80 6.44 -3.09 -12.85
CA LEU A 80 7.23 -1.86 -12.77
C LEU A 80 8.69 -2.06 -13.18
N GLN A 81 9.30 -3.21 -12.87
CA GLN A 81 10.64 -3.58 -13.30
C GLN A 81 10.77 -3.67 -14.83
N GLY A 82 9.71 -4.03 -15.55
CA GLY A 82 9.72 -4.11 -17.02
C GLY A 82 9.45 -2.79 -17.75
N ARG A 83 8.74 -1.85 -17.10
CA ARG A 83 8.39 -0.56 -17.73
C ARG A 83 9.31 0.59 -17.36
N LEU A 84 9.91 0.54 -16.17
CA LEU A 84 10.71 1.65 -15.63
C LEU A 84 12.20 1.30 -15.69
N SER A 85 13.01 2.21 -16.22
CA SER A 85 14.47 2.07 -16.24
C SER A 85 15.09 2.08 -14.84
N ALA A 86 14.53 2.89 -13.93
CA ALA A 86 14.96 3.00 -12.54
C ALA A 86 13.74 2.98 -11.58
N PRO A 87 13.13 1.80 -11.32
CA PRO A 87 11.89 1.70 -10.56
C PRO A 87 11.95 2.36 -9.17
N ARG A 88 13.06 2.16 -8.45
CA ARG A 88 13.32 2.77 -7.13
C ARG A 88 13.36 4.29 -7.19
N GLN A 89 14.12 4.85 -8.13
CA GLN A 89 14.22 6.30 -8.27
C GLN A 89 12.86 6.90 -8.66
N ARG A 90 12.13 6.24 -9.56
CA ARG A 90 10.80 6.70 -9.99
C ARG A 90 9.78 6.67 -8.86
N MET A 91 9.81 5.66 -8.00
CA MET A 91 8.97 5.61 -6.80
C MET A 91 9.28 6.78 -5.86
N LEU A 92 10.56 7.08 -5.58
CA LEU A 92 10.94 8.23 -4.76
C LEU A 92 10.43 9.55 -5.36
N GLU A 93 10.56 9.75 -6.67
CA GLU A 93 10.05 10.94 -7.35
C GLU A 93 8.54 11.11 -7.14
N VAL A 94 7.78 10.03 -7.33
CA VAL A 94 6.33 10.04 -7.13
C VAL A 94 5.98 10.35 -5.68
N VAL A 95 6.60 9.68 -4.70
CA VAL A 95 6.32 9.90 -3.28
C VAL A 95 6.70 11.31 -2.84
N ARG A 96 7.86 11.82 -3.26
CA ARG A 96 8.31 13.18 -2.94
C ARG A 96 7.39 14.24 -3.54
N ALA A 97 6.88 14.03 -4.76
CA ALA A 97 5.90 14.91 -5.38
C ALA A 97 4.55 14.88 -4.64
N LEU A 98 4.04 13.68 -4.31
CA LEU A 98 2.79 13.52 -3.56
C LEU A 98 2.87 14.11 -2.15
N CYS A 99 4.00 13.95 -1.48
CA CYS A 99 4.20 14.48 -0.14
C CYS A 99 4.60 15.97 -0.13
N GLY A 100 5.20 16.48 -1.21
CA GLY A 100 5.83 17.80 -1.22
C GLY A 100 7.09 17.90 -0.35
N VAL A 101 7.78 16.77 -0.11
CA VAL A 101 8.95 16.67 0.77
C VAL A 101 10.08 15.99 0.00
N SER A 102 11.21 16.68 -0.20
CA SER A 102 12.28 16.24 -1.10
C SER A 102 13.28 15.25 -0.49
N ASP A 103 13.35 15.15 0.83
CA ASP A 103 14.34 14.35 1.55
C ASP A 103 13.82 12.96 1.97
N ILE A 104 12.62 12.55 1.53
CA ILE A 104 12.12 11.19 1.71
C ILE A 104 13.10 10.21 1.07
N THR A 105 13.50 9.18 1.83
CA THR A 105 14.50 8.19 1.42
C THR A 105 14.07 6.78 1.84
N TYR A 106 14.79 5.79 1.33
CA TYR A 106 14.69 4.41 1.78
C TYR A 106 15.57 4.18 3.01
N ASP A 107 15.09 3.37 3.95
CA ASP A 107 15.93 2.81 5.01
C ASP A 107 16.74 1.63 4.45
N ALA A 108 18.03 1.87 4.20
CA ALA A 108 18.91 0.84 3.67
C ALA A 108 19.11 -0.35 4.63
N MET A 109 19.01 -0.13 5.95
CA MET A 109 19.15 -1.21 6.93
C MET A 109 17.91 -2.10 6.92
N VAL A 110 16.71 -1.51 6.91
CA VAL A 110 15.45 -2.25 6.79
C VAL A 110 15.40 -3.00 5.46
N ALA A 111 15.69 -2.34 4.34
CA ALA A 111 15.67 -2.97 3.03
C ALA A 111 16.62 -4.18 2.94
N ARG A 112 17.82 -4.05 3.51
CA ARG A 112 18.80 -5.14 3.58
C ARG A 112 18.31 -6.27 4.48
N SER A 113 17.84 -5.95 5.68
CA SER A 113 17.34 -6.94 6.65
C SER A 113 16.18 -7.75 6.06
N GLU A 114 15.22 -7.10 5.40
CA GLU A 114 14.09 -7.75 4.75
C GLU A 114 14.54 -8.66 3.58
N PHE A 115 15.53 -8.21 2.79
CA PHE A 115 16.09 -9.01 1.72
C PHE A 115 16.84 -10.26 2.23
N GLU A 116 17.58 -10.16 3.33
CA GLU A 116 18.26 -11.31 3.95
C GLU A 116 17.25 -12.37 4.48
N HIS A 117 16.00 -11.96 4.76
CA HIS A 117 14.92 -12.83 5.22
C HIS A 117 13.85 -13.09 4.14
N SER A 118 14.21 -12.98 2.85
CA SER A 118 13.26 -12.99 1.75
C SER A 118 12.69 -14.35 1.33
N ALA A 119 13.05 -15.44 2.02
CA ALA A 119 12.83 -16.82 1.54
C ALA A 119 11.38 -17.09 1.10
N ARG A 120 10.41 -16.61 1.88
CA ARG A 120 8.98 -16.77 1.57
C ARG A 120 8.54 -15.96 0.35
N ASN A 121 8.96 -14.70 0.24
CA ASN A 121 8.65 -13.87 -0.93
C ASN A 121 9.33 -14.40 -2.19
N ALA A 122 10.54 -14.97 -2.06
CA ALA A 122 11.21 -15.65 -3.15
C ALA A 122 10.43 -16.89 -3.61
N ALA A 123 9.96 -17.74 -2.68
CA ALA A 123 9.13 -18.90 -3.02
C ALA A 123 7.85 -18.49 -3.77
N ILE A 124 7.16 -17.44 -3.31
CA ILE A 124 5.98 -16.87 -3.98
C ILE A 124 6.33 -16.40 -5.41
N ALA A 125 7.42 -15.65 -5.58
CA ALA A 125 7.84 -15.15 -6.88
C ALA A 125 8.24 -16.26 -7.86
N TRP A 126 8.98 -17.27 -7.40
CA TRP A 126 9.34 -18.43 -8.22
C TRP A 126 8.11 -19.26 -8.61
N LEU A 127 7.13 -19.41 -7.73
CA LEU A 127 5.87 -20.10 -8.05
C LEU A 127 5.08 -19.34 -9.13
N MET A 128 4.95 -18.02 -9.02
CA MET A 128 4.31 -17.23 -10.08
C MET A 128 5.09 -17.28 -11.40
N LYS A 129 6.42 -17.36 -11.32
CA LYS A 129 7.30 -17.53 -12.48
C LYS A 129 7.09 -18.87 -13.17
N SER A 130 6.92 -19.97 -12.42
CA SER A 130 6.63 -21.28 -13.02
C SER A 130 5.29 -21.33 -13.74
N PHE A 131 4.33 -20.49 -13.35
CA PHE A 131 3.05 -20.32 -14.05
C PHE A 131 3.07 -19.24 -15.16
N GLY A 132 4.21 -18.59 -15.41
CA GLY A 132 4.34 -17.57 -16.44
C GLY A 132 3.75 -16.19 -16.09
N ASN A 133 3.42 -15.93 -14.82
CA ASN A 133 2.94 -14.63 -14.34
C ASN A 133 4.03 -13.79 -13.65
N PHE A 134 5.30 -14.10 -13.88
CA PHE A 134 6.43 -13.34 -13.37
C PHE A 134 7.59 -13.39 -14.37
N HIS A 135 8.01 -12.23 -14.90
CA HIS A 135 8.81 -12.20 -16.14
C HIS A 135 10.27 -11.81 -15.91
N HIS A 136 10.57 -11.07 -14.85
CA HIS A 136 11.92 -10.58 -14.57
C HIS A 136 12.68 -11.46 -13.58
N ASP A 137 13.94 -11.11 -13.34
CA ASP A 137 14.79 -11.77 -12.35
C ASP A 137 14.20 -11.61 -10.93
N VAL A 138 13.99 -12.73 -10.24
CA VAL A 138 13.32 -12.76 -8.93
C VAL A 138 14.10 -11.95 -7.89
N PRO A 139 15.41 -12.16 -7.67
CA PRO A 139 16.21 -11.31 -6.78
C PRO A 139 16.09 -9.82 -7.07
N THR A 140 16.13 -9.41 -8.34
CA THR A 140 16.03 -8.00 -8.74
C THR A 140 14.68 -7.40 -8.36
N VAL A 141 13.57 -8.08 -8.65
CA VAL A 141 12.23 -7.60 -8.28
C VAL A 141 12.06 -7.57 -6.76
N LEU A 142 12.58 -8.57 -6.04
CA LEU A 142 12.56 -8.59 -4.57
C LEU A 142 13.30 -7.39 -3.99
N GLN A 143 14.47 -7.02 -4.53
CA GLN A 143 15.18 -5.82 -4.08
C GLN A 143 14.32 -4.56 -4.21
N ASN A 144 13.61 -4.38 -5.34
CA ASN A 144 12.70 -3.24 -5.50
C ASN A 144 11.55 -3.28 -4.50
N TYR A 145 10.91 -4.44 -4.33
CA TYR A 145 9.81 -4.65 -3.39
C TYR A 145 10.21 -4.25 -1.96
N PHE A 146 11.36 -4.73 -1.47
CA PHE A 146 11.83 -4.40 -0.12
C PHE A 146 12.28 -2.95 0.03
N HIS A 147 12.81 -2.32 -1.03
CA HIS A 147 13.04 -0.88 -0.99
C HIS A 147 11.73 -0.11 -0.86
N TYR A 148 10.68 -0.46 -1.61
CA TYR A 148 9.38 0.18 -1.47
C TYR A 148 8.83 0.04 -0.04
N CYS A 149 8.93 -1.16 0.54
CA CYS A 149 8.58 -1.37 1.95
C CYS A 149 9.39 -0.47 2.90
N ALA A 150 10.68 -0.27 2.62
CA ALA A 150 11.60 0.52 3.44
C ALA A 150 11.52 2.04 3.24
N LEU A 151 10.54 2.58 2.48
CA LEU A 151 10.31 4.03 2.45
C LEU A 151 10.10 4.56 3.87
N LYS A 152 10.87 5.58 4.26
CA LYS A 152 10.76 6.22 5.59
C LYS A 152 9.85 7.42 5.51
N MET A 153 8.70 7.36 6.18
CA MET A 153 7.74 8.46 6.22
C MET A 153 7.09 8.56 7.60
N SER A 154 6.67 9.76 7.97
CA SER A 154 5.90 10.04 9.18
C SER A 154 4.39 9.98 8.94
N CYS A 155 3.58 10.04 9.99
CA CYS A 155 2.12 10.15 9.85
C CYS A 155 1.72 11.38 9.04
N MET A 156 2.38 12.52 9.28
CA MET A 156 2.11 13.76 8.54
C MET A 156 2.38 13.60 7.04
N GLU A 157 3.50 12.96 6.70
CA GLU A 157 3.91 12.71 5.32
C GLU A 157 2.99 11.71 4.62
N LEU A 158 2.58 10.65 5.33
CA LEU A 158 1.60 9.68 4.84
C LEU A 158 0.24 10.31 4.58
N ALA A 159 -0.31 11.05 5.54
CA ALA A 159 -1.61 11.71 5.40
C ALA A 159 -1.63 12.65 4.19
N ARG A 160 -0.55 13.44 4.00
CA ARG A 160 -0.41 14.31 2.82
C ARG A 160 -0.30 13.52 1.52
N THR A 161 0.52 12.46 1.51
CA THR A 161 0.78 11.63 0.32
C THR A 161 -0.49 10.98 -0.21
N PHE A 162 -1.40 10.56 0.66
CA PHE A 162 -2.60 9.81 0.28
C PHE A 162 -3.86 10.67 0.14
N VAL A 163 -3.79 11.99 0.35
CA VAL A 163 -4.97 12.88 0.28
C VAL A 163 -5.68 12.84 -1.08
N PHE A 164 -4.95 12.53 -2.16
CA PHE A 164 -5.53 12.41 -3.50
C PHE A 164 -6.60 11.31 -3.60
N LEU A 165 -6.52 10.27 -2.76
CA LEU A 165 -7.53 9.21 -2.72
C LEU A 165 -8.87 9.69 -2.11
N ALA A 166 -8.82 10.68 -1.22
CA ALA A 166 -10.03 11.35 -0.72
C ALA A 166 -10.60 12.31 -1.78
N ASN A 167 -9.73 12.91 -2.60
CA ASN A 167 -10.07 13.94 -3.57
C ASN A 167 -10.09 13.41 -5.02
N GLN A 168 -10.74 12.26 -5.25
CA GLN A 168 -11.01 11.71 -6.59
C GLN A 168 -9.79 11.60 -7.53
N GLY A 169 -8.59 11.39 -6.98
CA GLY A 169 -7.36 11.25 -7.76
C GLY A 169 -6.48 12.50 -7.79
N GLU A 170 -6.92 13.63 -7.21
CA GLU A 170 -6.22 14.91 -7.30
C GLU A 170 -5.52 15.29 -5.99
N ALA A 171 -4.25 15.68 -6.06
CA ALA A 171 -3.57 16.30 -4.94
C ALA A 171 -3.62 17.82 -5.10
N PHE A 172 -4.01 18.55 -4.05
CA PHE A 172 -4.23 20.00 -4.09
C PHE A 172 -3.00 20.84 -4.51
N HIS A 173 -1.80 20.28 -4.38
CA HIS A 173 -0.52 20.92 -4.70
C HIS A 173 0.13 20.40 -5.99
N LEU A 174 -0.56 19.57 -6.77
CA LEU A 174 -0.10 19.08 -8.07
C LEU A 174 -1.00 19.61 -9.18
N ASP A 175 -0.39 19.98 -10.32
CA ASP A 175 -1.12 20.52 -11.48
C ASP A 175 -1.86 19.43 -12.27
N GLU A 176 -1.40 18.18 -12.17
CA GLU A 176 -1.99 17.04 -12.86
C GLU A 176 -2.58 16.05 -11.85
N PRO A 177 -3.70 15.39 -12.21
CA PRO A 177 -4.27 14.32 -11.39
C PRO A 177 -3.28 13.17 -11.25
N VAL A 178 -3.20 12.61 -10.04
CA VAL A 178 -2.34 11.46 -9.72
C VAL A 178 -2.86 10.20 -10.41
N VAL A 179 -4.17 10.01 -10.37
CA VAL A 179 -4.94 8.95 -11.03
C VAL A 179 -6.30 9.50 -11.43
N THR A 180 -7.04 8.81 -12.29
CA THR A 180 -8.42 9.20 -12.62
C THR A 180 -9.37 9.01 -11.42
N PRO A 181 -10.53 9.70 -11.40
CA PRO A 181 -11.57 9.46 -10.38
C PRO A 181 -12.01 8.00 -10.28
N MET A 182 -12.09 7.31 -11.42
CA MET A 182 -12.40 5.88 -11.47
C MET A 182 -11.34 5.04 -10.75
N GLN A 183 -10.05 5.29 -11.03
CA GLN A 183 -8.95 4.57 -10.41
C GLN A 183 -8.85 4.88 -8.91
N ALA A 184 -9.04 6.13 -8.48
CA ALA A 184 -9.09 6.48 -7.06
C ALA A 184 -10.17 5.68 -6.32
N ARG A 185 -11.37 5.57 -6.91
CA ARG A 185 -12.45 4.73 -6.38
C ARG A 185 -12.08 3.24 -6.33
N GLN A 186 -11.44 2.71 -7.37
CA GLN A 186 -10.98 1.31 -7.40
C GLN A 186 -9.92 1.04 -6.31
N ILE A 187 -8.97 1.95 -6.12
CA ILE A 187 -7.94 1.85 -5.07
C ILE A 187 -8.60 1.85 -3.68
N ASN A 188 -9.52 2.79 -3.43
CA ASN A 188 -10.27 2.84 -2.17
C ASN A 188 -11.08 1.54 -1.94
N ALA A 189 -11.70 0.98 -2.98
CA ALA A 189 -12.40 -0.29 -2.88
C ALA A 189 -11.46 -1.45 -2.49
N LEU A 190 -10.27 -1.53 -3.08
CA LEU A 190 -9.25 -2.51 -2.70
C LEU A 190 -8.74 -2.29 -1.27
N MET A 191 -8.61 -1.03 -0.84
CA MET A 191 -8.19 -0.72 0.53
C MET A 191 -9.23 -1.17 1.54
N ALA A 192 -10.51 -0.91 1.25
CA ALA A 192 -11.63 -1.34 2.10
C ALA A 192 -11.73 -2.87 2.20
N THR A 193 -11.55 -3.61 1.10
CA THR A 193 -11.77 -5.07 1.09
C THR A 193 -10.54 -5.90 1.46
N SER A 194 -9.34 -5.37 1.21
CA SER A 194 -8.09 -6.16 1.29
C SER A 194 -6.98 -5.46 2.06
N GLY A 195 -7.12 -4.18 2.40
CA GLY A 195 -6.01 -3.39 2.91
C GLY A 195 -5.64 -3.67 4.37
N MET A 196 -6.56 -4.25 5.14
CA MET A 196 -6.36 -4.73 6.52
C MET A 196 -6.26 -6.27 6.60
N TYR A 197 -5.98 -6.92 5.47
CA TYR A 197 -5.82 -8.38 5.35
C TYR A 197 -7.04 -9.15 5.87
N GLN A 198 -6.83 -10.15 6.72
CA GLN A 198 -7.90 -10.96 7.31
C GLN A 198 -8.83 -10.14 8.22
N ASN A 199 -8.37 -8.99 8.72
CA ASN A 199 -9.16 -8.11 9.58
C ASN A 199 -9.94 -7.05 8.79
N ALA A 200 -9.99 -7.11 7.45
CA ALA A 200 -10.72 -6.13 6.65
C ALA A 200 -12.22 -6.04 7.00
N GLY A 201 -12.88 -7.18 7.24
CA GLY A 201 -14.28 -7.19 7.67
C GLY A 201 -14.49 -6.56 9.05
N GLU A 202 -13.66 -6.94 10.03
CA GLU A 202 -13.70 -6.39 11.39
C GLU A 202 -13.40 -4.88 11.41
N PHE A 203 -12.42 -4.45 10.62
CA PHE A 203 -12.07 -3.02 10.50
C PHE A 203 -13.19 -2.23 9.83
N ALA A 204 -13.81 -2.76 8.77
CA ALA A 204 -14.97 -2.14 8.14
C ALA A 204 -16.15 -2.00 9.12
N TRP A 205 -16.37 -2.99 9.98
CA TRP A 205 -17.42 -2.97 11.01
C TRP A 205 -17.15 -1.92 12.11
N ARG A 206 -15.91 -1.83 12.60
CA ARG A 206 -15.55 -0.95 13.73
C ARG A 206 -15.24 0.48 13.33
N VAL A 207 -14.52 0.66 12.23
CA VAL A 207 -13.98 1.95 11.79
C VAL A 207 -14.74 2.50 10.57
N GLY A 208 -15.07 1.63 9.60
CA GLY A 208 -15.87 2.02 8.45
C GLY A 208 -15.16 2.89 7.43
N LEU A 209 -13.83 2.75 7.25
CA LEU A 209 -13.05 3.51 6.26
C LEU A 209 -12.19 2.59 5.38
N PRO A 210 -11.96 2.91 4.09
CA PRO A 210 -10.88 2.34 3.31
C PRO A 210 -9.53 2.58 3.99
N ALA A 211 -8.77 1.51 4.25
CA ALA A 211 -7.49 1.64 4.94
C ALA A 211 -6.41 0.67 4.42
N LYS A 212 -5.14 0.99 4.67
CA LYS A 212 -4.01 0.09 4.46
C LYS A 212 -3.09 0.12 5.67
N SER A 213 -2.82 -1.05 6.23
CA SER A 213 -1.87 -1.26 7.32
C SER A 213 -0.48 -1.68 6.82
N GLY A 214 0.56 -1.37 7.59
CA GLY A 214 1.91 -1.88 7.43
C GLY A 214 2.49 -2.37 8.76
N VAL A 215 3.26 -3.46 8.72
CA VAL A 215 3.90 -4.06 9.92
C VAL A 215 4.94 -3.16 10.60
N GLY A 216 5.24 -1.98 10.03
CA GLY A 216 5.98 -0.92 10.71
C GLY A 216 5.15 -0.16 11.75
N GLY A 217 3.88 -0.53 11.95
CA GLY A 217 2.95 0.08 12.91
C GLY A 217 2.07 1.17 12.32
N GLY A 218 2.20 1.47 11.02
CA GLY A 218 1.44 2.52 10.34
C GLY A 218 0.12 2.03 9.77
N ILE A 219 -0.90 2.89 9.79
CA ILE A 219 -2.15 2.71 9.05
C ILE A 219 -2.49 4.02 8.36
N VAL A 220 -2.83 3.96 7.07
CA VAL A 220 -3.46 5.06 6.33
C VAL A 220 -4.93 4.73 6.11
N ALA A 221 -5.83 5.66 6.42
CA ALA A 221 -7.27 5.54 6.21
C ALA A 221 -7.80 6.76 5.43
N ILE A 222 -8.79 6.54 4.57
CA ILE A 222 -9.33 7.56 3.68
C ILE A 222 -10.78 7.85 4.07
N VAL A 223 -11.10 9.13 4.30
CA VAL A 223 -12.47 9.62 4.38
C VAL A 223 -12.79 10.27 3.03
N PRO A 224 -13.54 9.60 2.14
CA PRO A 224 -13.82 10.10 0.80
C PRO A 224 -14.42 11.50 0.86
N HIS A 225 -13.98 12.38 -0.04
CA HIS A 225 -14.42 13.78 -0.14
C HIS A 225 -14.11 14.65 1.08
N GLU A 226 -13.21 14.23 1.98
CA GLU A 226 -12.87 15.03 3.16
C GLU A 226 -11.37 15.05 3.49
N MET A 227 -10.78 13.88 3.77
CA MET A 227 -9.42 13.82 4.31
C MET A 227 -8.77 12.43 4.19
N ALA A 228 -7.45 12.40 4.34
CA ALA A 228 -6.68 11.20 4.62
C ALA A 228 -6.14 11.29 6.04
N ILE A 229 -6.20 10.17 6.75
CA ILE A 229 -5.76 10.01 8.14
C ILE A 229 -4.59 9.02 8.14
N ALA A 230 -3.56 9.31 8.92
CA ALA A 230 -2.49 8.37 9.18
C ALA A 230 -2.27 8.25 10.69
N VAL A 231 -2.15 7.02 11.17
CA VAL A 231 -1.82 6.71 12.57
C VAL A 231 -0.61 5.79 12.59
N TRP A 232 0.15 5.85 13.68
CA TRP A 232 1.29 4.98 13.89
C TRP A 232 1.42 4.59 15.35
N SER A 233 1.62 3.31 15.58
CA SER A 233 2.08 2.75 16.85
C SER A 233 2.75 1.40 16.58
N PRO A 234 3.99 1.16 17.04
CA PRO A 234 4.77 -0.03 16.71
C PRO A 234 4.12 -1.36 17.09
N GLU A 235 3.40 -1.42 18.22
CA GLU A 235 2.82 -2.66 18.72
C GLU A 235 1.66 -3.15 17.83
N LEU A 236 1.73 -4.42 17.42
CA LEU A 236 0.81 -5.04 16.47
C LEU A 236 -0.10 -6.09 17.13
N ASP A 237 -1.31 -6.22 16.61
CA ASP A 237 -2.22 -7.33 16.90
C ASP A 237 -1.72 -8.65 16.26
N PRO A 238 -2.34 -9.81 16.56
CA PRO A 238 -1.97 -11.09 15.95
C PRO A 238 -2.10 -11.16 14.42
N ALA A 239 -2.85 -10.23 13.81
CA ALA A 239 -3.01 -10.13 12.36
C ALA A 239 -1.98 -9.19 11.71
N GLY A 240 -1.11 -8.56 12.50
CA GLY A 240 -0.04 -7.67 12.03
C GLY A 240 -0.46 -6.22 11.80
N ASN A 241 -1.55 -5.76 12.43
CA ASN A 241 -2.03 -4.39 12.36
C ASN A 241 -1.77 -3.63 13.66
N SER A 242 -1.54 -2.32 13.58
CA SER A 242 -1.28 -1.49 14.77
C SER A 242 -2.48 -1.49 15.74
N LEU A 243 -2.26 -1.98 16.97
CA LEU A 243 -3.32 -2.13 17.97
C LEU A 243 -3.88 -0.76 18.40
N ALA A 244 -3.00 0.13 18.88
CA ALA A 244 -3.37 1.48 19.28
C ALA A 244 -3.80 2.34 18.07
N GLY A 245 -3.23 2.09 16.89
CA GLY A 245 -3.64 2.77 15.66
C GLY A 245 -5.10 2.49 15.28
N ILE A 246 -5.54 1.22 15.34
CA ILE A 246 -6.94 0.86 15.09
C ILE A 246 -7.86 1.51 16.12
N ALA A 247 -7.51 1.44 17.42
CA ALA A 247 -8.32 2.03 18.48
C ALA A 247 -8.46 3.56 18.32
N ALA A 248 -7.39 4.25 17.93
CA ALA A 248 -7.42 5.68 17.66
C ALA A 248 -8.32 6.01 16.45
N LEU A 249 -8.25 5.23 15.38
CA LEU A 249 -9.11 5.40 14.20
C LEU A 249 -10.58 5.18 14.54
N GLU A 250 -10.92 4.14 15.30
CA GLU A 250 -12.28 3.87 15.76
C GLU A 250 -12.87 5.01 16.60
N GLN A 251 -12.11 5.53 17.57
CA GLN A 251 -12.56 6.67 18.37
C GLN A 251 -12.74 7.94 17.53
N LEU A 252 -11.82 8.18 16.59
CA LEU A 252 -11.86 9.35 15.72
C LEU A 252 -13.08 9.31 14.79
N THR A 253 -13.36 8.17 14.15
CA THR A 253 -14.50 8.02 13.25
C THR A 253 -15.83 8.13 13.98
N GLN A 254 -15.94 7.54 15.18
CA GLN A 254 -17.11 7.67 16.04
C GLN A 254 -17.36 9.13 16.46
N THR A 255 -16.29 9.83 16.87
CA THR A 255 -16.39 11.23 17.32
C THR A 255 -16.79 12.17 16.18
N LEU A 256 -16.25 11.96 14.98
CA LEU A 256 -16.53 12.79 13.81
C LEU A 256 -17.83 12.40 13.08
N GLY A 257 -18.41 11.24 13.41
CA GLY A 257 -19.55 10.70 12.68
C GLY A 257 -19.21 10.39 11.22
N ARG A 258 -18.02 9.84 10.97
CA ARG A 258 -17.50 9.55 9.62
C ARG A 258 -17.29 8.05 9.43
N SER A 259 -18.19 7.44 8.66
CA SER A 259 -18.14 6.08 8.15
C SER A 259 -18.57 6.11 6.69
N VAL A 260 -18.00 5.26 5.84
CA VAL A 260 -18.48 5.08 4.45
C VAL A 260 -19.67 4.12 4.34
N TYR A 261 -20.06 3.52 5.47
CA TYR A 261 -21.23 2.66 5.65
C TYR A 261 -22.27 3.32 6.53
#